data_AF-A0A2E9QWB5-F1
#
_entry.id   AF-A0A2E9QWB5-F1
#
_cell.length_a   1.000
_cell.length_b   1.000
_cell.length_c   1.000
_cell.angle_alpha   90.00
_cell.angle_beta   90.00
_cell.angle_gamma   90.00
#
_symmetry.space_group_name_H-M   'P 1'
#
loop_
_entity.id
_entity.type
_entity.pdbx_description
1 polymer ?
#
loop_
_entity_poly.entity_id
_entity_poly.type
_entity_poly.pdbx_seq_one_letter_code
_entity_poly.pdbx_strand_id
1 'polypeptide(L)'
;MEDIKAKLKSEILEATWHALKPHHERGALIVVQHPLELDDVGVAIALDRSPIVEHWMNEGLLYKPSDEHVQTWEEEERKFFWSVIVQPFVLAKEVTPQEDLAFQQAYTIDA
;
A
#
# COMPACT_ATOMS: atom_id res chain seq x y z
N MET A 1 16.30 -2.81 -15.60
CA MET A 1 15.04 -3.26 -14.97
C MET A 1 15.25 -3.58 -13.49
N GLU A 2 16.32 -4.29 -13.11
CA GLU A 2 16.73 -4.45 -11.70
C GLU A 2 16.81 -3.11 -10.93
N ASP A 3 17.23 -2.04 -11.60
CA ASP A 3 17.39 -0.71 -11.01
C ASP A 3 16.08 -0.10 -10.46
N ILE A 4 14.98 -0.12 -11.24
CA ILE A 4 13.70 0.43 -10.81
C ILE A 4 13.12 -0.39 -9.65
N LYS A 5 13.17 -1.73 -9.74
CA LYS A 5 12.64 -2.61 -8.70
C LYS A 5 13.41 -2.42 -7.39
N ALA A 6 14.74 -2.40 -7.46
CA ALA A 6 15.59 -2.18 -6.29
C ALA A 6 15.36 -0.81 -5.66
N LYS A 7 15.23 0.24 -6.48
CA LYS A 7 14.88 1.59 -6.03
C LYS A 7 13.55 1.59 -5.29
N LEU A 8 12.47 1.10 -5.91
CA LEU A 8 11.15 1.06 -5.28
C LEU A 8 11.16 0.27 -3.98
N LYS A 9 11.84 -0.87 -3.95
CA LYS A 9 11.99 -1.69 -2.74
C LYS A 9 12.67 -0.93 -1.60
N SER A 10 13.65 -0.08 -1.90
CA SER A 10 14.32 0.78 -0.91
C SER A 10 13.48 1.97 -0.46
N GLU A 11 12.44 2.33 -1.22
CA GLU A 11 11.50 3.41 -0.93
C GLU A 11 10.22 2.90 -0.26
N ILE A 12 10.07 1.58 -0.04
CA ILE A 12 8.96 1.03 0.74
C ILE A 12 9.12 1.48 2.20
N LEU A 13 8.07 2.10 2.72
CA LEU A 13 8.03 2.63 4.07
C LEU A 13 6.69 2.33 4.73
N GLU A 14 6.72 2.24 6.06
CA GLU A 14 5.53 2.11 6.88
C GLU A 14 4.70 3.39 6.85
N ALA A 15 3.38 3.26 6.75
CA ALA A 15 2.44 4.35 6.77
C ALA A 15 1.22 4.01 7.64
N THR A 16 0.67 5.02 8.31
CA THR A 16 -0.64 4.93 8.97
C THR A 16 -1.75 5.30 7.99
N TRP A 17 -2.99 4.92 8.31
CA TRP A 17 -4.15 5.38 7.53
C TRP A 17 -4.20 6.91 7.41
N HIS A 18 -3.89 7.63 8.50
CA HIS A 18 -3.86 9.10 8.51
C HIS A 18 -2.92 9.69 7.44
N ALA A 19 -1.77 9.05 7.21
CA ALA A 19 -0.82 9.47 6.18
C ALA A 19 -1.32 9.16 4.76
N LEU A 20 -2.08 8.06 4.58
CA LEU A 20 -2.59 7.63 3.28
C LEU A 20 -3.90 8.32 2.88
N LYS A 21 -4.72 8.75 3.85
CA LYS A 21 -6.04 9.37 3.63
C LYS A 21 -6.03 10.51 2.61
N PRO A 22 -5.09 11.48 2.63
CA PRO A 22 -5.07 12.53 1.61
C PRO A 22 -4.87 12.01 0.18
N HIS A 23 -4.18 10.87 0.02
CA HIS A 23 -3.98 10.23 -1.28
C HIS A 23 -5.25 9.50 -1.74
N HIS A 24 -5.99 8.90 -0.81
CA HIS A 24 -7.32 8.34 -1.09
C HIS A 24 -8.31 9.43 -1.53
N GLU A 25 -8.39 10.55 -0.81
CA GLU A 25 -9.30 11.66 -1.13
C GLU A 25 -9.06 12.27 -2.52
N ARG A 26 -7.81 12.21 -3.02
CA ARG A 26 -7.45 12.60 -4.39
C ARG A 26 -7.65 11.50 -5.43
N GLY A 27 -8.13 10.33 -5.03
CA GLY A 27 -8.33 9.16 -5.89
C GLY A 27 -7.02 8.51 -6.36
N ALA A 28 -5.91 8.77 -5.67
CA ALA A 28 -4.55 8.35 -6.03
C ALA A 28 -4.01 7.16 -5.21
N LEU A 29 -4.75 6.68 -4.20
CA LEU A 29 -4.39 5.50 -3.43
C LEU A 29 -4.87 4.22 -4.10
N ILE A 30 -3.96 3.25 -4.25
CA ILE A 30 -4.24 1.90 -4.72
C ILE A 30 -3.75 0.93 -3.64
N VAL A 31 -4.60 0.00 -3.24
CA VAL A 31 -4.28 -1.04 -2.28
C VAL A 31 -3.95 -2.33 -3.00
N VAL A 32 -2.88 -2.98 -2.56
CA VAL A 32 -2.30 -4.21 -3.12
C VAL A 32 -2.62 -5.38 -2.18
N GLN A 33 -3.26 -6.42 -2.71
CA GLN A 33 -3.54 -7.66 -1.99
C GLN A 33 -2.43 -8.70 -2.16
N HIS A 34 -2.40 -9.66 -1.24
CA HIS A 34 -1.64 -10.90 -1.42
C HIS A 34 -2.16 -11.68 -2.66
N PRO A 35 -1.29 -12.30 -3.48
CA PRO A 35 0.15 -12.48 -3.29
C PRO A 35 1.04 -11.41 -3.95
N LEU A 36 0.48 -10.27 -4.38
CA LEU A 36 1.27 -9.24 -5.07
C LEU A 36 2.18 -8.48 -4.10
N GLU A 37 3.35 -8.09 -4.58
CA GLU A 37 4.31 -7.26 -3.85
C GLU A 37 4.34 -5.83 -4.39
N LEU A 38 4.54 -4.87 -3.49
CA LEU A 38 4.47 -3.43 -3.79
C LEU A 38 5.47 -3.01 -4.87
N ASP A 39 6.67 -3.57 -4.86
CA ASP A 39 7.72 -3.27 -5.84
C ASP A 39 7.41 -3.87 -7.22
N ASP A 40 6.81 -5.07 -7.28
CA ASP A 40 6.37 -5.67 -8.54
C ASP A 40 5.22 -4.88 -9.19
N VAL A 41 4.23 -4.49 -8.39
CA VAL A 41 3.13 -3.62 -8.85
C VAL A 41 3.67 -2.26 -9.27
N GLY A 42 4.58 -1.68 -8.47
CA GLY A 42 5.17 -0.38 -8.75
C GLY A 42 5.99 -0.37 -10.04
N VAL A 43 6.74 -1.43 -10.35
CA VAL A 43 7.44 -1.58 -11.64
C VAL A 43 6.45 -1.64 -12.79
N ALA A 44 5.34 -2.37 -12.64
CA ALA A 44 4.33 -2.48 -13.70
C ALA A 44 3.71 -1.12 -14.02
N ILE A 45 3.37 -0.33 -12.99
CA ILE A 45 2.82 1.03 -13.16
C ILE A 45 3.87 1.97 -13.75
N ALA A 46 5.11 1.98 -13.22
CA ALA A 46 6.18 2.85 -13.69
C ALA A 46 6.56 2.62 -15.16
N LEU A 47 6.34 1.40 -15.67
CA LEU A 47 6.59 1.02 -17.05
C LEU A 47 5.33 1.03 -17.93
N ASP A 48 4.23 1.62 -17.45
CA ASP A 48 2.94 1.71 -18.15
C ASP A 48 2.45 0.34 -18.68
N ARG A 49 2.59 -0.71 -17.85
CA ARG A 49 2.08 -2.06 -18.17
C ARG A 49 0.59 -2.17 -17.86
N SER A 50 -0.19 -1.26 -18.42
CA SER A 50 -1.63 -1.12 -18.22
C SER A 50 -2.40 -2.45 -18.36
N PRO A 51 -2.15 -3.34 -19.35
CA PRO A 51 -2.87 -4.62 -19.45
C PRO A 51 -2.68 -5.55 -18.24
N ILE A 52 -1.50 -5.55 -17.62
CA ILE A 52 -1.21 -6.38 -16.43
C ILE A 52 -1.89 -5.77 -15.20
N VAL A 53 -1.82 -4.44 -15.06
CA VAL A 53 -2.46 -3.72 -13.96
C VAL A 53 -3.98 -3.88 -14.03
N GLU A 54 -4.58 -3.74 -15.21
CA GLU A 54 -6.01 -3.97 -15.43
C GLU A 54 -6.43 -5.41 -15.10
N HIS A 55 -5.61 -6.39 -15.46
CA HIS A 55 -5.87 -7.78 -15.07
C HIS A 55 -5.91 -7.93 -13.55
N TRP A 56 -4.94 -7.39 -12.81
CA TRP A 56 -4.95 -7.46 -11.35
C TRP A 56 -6.11 -6.70 -10.71
N MET A 57 -6.54 -5.58 -11.30
CA MET A 57 -7.74 -4.87 -10.84
C MET A 57 -9.00 -5.73 -11.02
N ASN A 58 -9.13 -6.42 -12.16
CA ASN A 58 -10.27 -7.30 -12.42
C ASN A 58 -10.29 -8.54 -11.51
N GLU A 59 -9.13 -9.07 -11.14
CA GLU A 59 -9.00 -10.16 -10.17
C GLU A 59 -9.17 -9.70 -8.70
N GLY A 60 -9.36 -8.40 -8.46
CA GLY A 60 -9.47 -7.84 -7.11
C GLY A 60 -8.15 -7.83 -6.33
N LEU A 61 -7.02 -8.05 -7.00
CA LEU A 61 -5.70 -8.01 -6.39
C LEU A 61 -5.17 -6.58 -6.22
N LEU A 62 -5.70 -5.64 -7.00
CA LEU A 62 -5.52 -4.21 -6.85
C LEU A 62 -6.89 -3.55 -6.72
N TYR A 63 -7.05 -2.62 -5.79
CA TYR A 63 -8.32 -1.94 -5.60
C TYR A 63 -8.12 -0.52 -5.05
N LYS A 64 -9.11 0.33 -5.26
CA LYS A 64 -9.25 1.57 -4.49
C LYS A 64 -10.05 1.26 -3.24
N PRO A 65 -9.71 1.85 -2.07
CA PRO A 65 -10.52 1.67 -0.86
C PRO A 65 -11.99 1.99 -1.12
N SER A 66 -12.87 1.13 -0.63
CA SER A 66 -14.31 1.42 -0.55
C SER A 66 -14.63 2.19 0.73
N ASP A 67 -15.85 2.72 0.83
CA ASP A 67 -16.32 3.41 2.04
C ASP A 67 -16.23 2.52 3.29
N GLU A 68 -16.47 1.22 3.14
CA GLU A 68 -16.33 0.24 4.24
C GLU A 68 -14.87 0.12 4.70
N HIS A 69 -13.92 0.01 3.77
CA HIS A 69 -12.49 -0.02 4.11
C HIS A 69 -12.07 1.27 4.84
N VAL A 70 -12.50 2.42 4.31
CA VAL A 70 -12.20 3.73 4.91
C VAL A 70 -12.75 3.79 6.33
N GLN A 71 -14.01 3.40 6.54
CA GLN A 71 -14.60 3.39 7.88
C GLN A 71 -13.80 2.52 8.84
N THR A 72 -13.47 1.29 8.45
CA THR A 72 -12.66 0.39 9.28
C THR A 72 -11.32 1.02 9.67
N TRP A 73 -10.61 1.62 8.71
CA TRP A 73 -9.29 2.19 8.98
C TRP A 73 -9.34 3.53 9.75
N GLU A 74 -10.44 4.28 9.68
CA GLU A 74 -10.65 5.46 10.53
C GLU A 74 -10.91 5.06 11.99
N GLU A 75 -11.60 3.94 12.22
CA GLU A 75 -11.88 3.42 13.57
C GLU A 75 -10.65 2.73 14.19
N GLU A 76 -9.74 2.21 13.36
CA GLU A 76 -8.52 1.55 13.78
C GLU A 76 -7.32 2.52 13.83
N GLU A 77 -7.19 3.28 14.92
CA GLU A 77 -6.08 4.25 15.12
C GLU A 77 -4.67 3.65 14.94
N ARG A 78 -4.52 2.33 15.14
CA ARG A 78 -3.26 1.59 15.00
C ARG A 78 -3.23 0.70 13.75
N LYS A 79 -3.89 1.11 12.67
CA LYS A 79 -3.77 0.43 11.38
C LYS A 79 -2.53 0.89 10.62
N PHE A 80 -1.66 -0.07 10.32
CA PHE A 80 -0.43 0.16 9.57
C PHE A 80 -0.49 -0.46 8.16
N PHE A 81 0.27 0.14 7.27
CA PHE A 81 0.42 -0.25 5.87
C PHE A 81 1.89 -0.20 5.49
N TRP A 82 2.32 -1.12 4.64
CA TRP A 82 3.49 -0.90 3.81
C TRP A 82 3.09 -0.03 2.63
N SER A 83 3.91 0.95 2.25
CA SER A 83 3.58 1.89 1.18
C SER A 83 4.78 2.27 0.32
N VAL A 84 4.53 2.59 -0.95
CA VAL A 84 5.54 3.15 -1.87
C VAL A 84 4.88 4.14 -2.82
N ILE A 85 5.58 5.21 -3.17
CA ILE A 85 5.08 6.25 -4.07
C ILE A 85 5.51 5.92 -5.51
N VAL A 86 4.54 5.77 -6.41
CA VAL A 86 4.76 5.58 -7.84
C VAL A 86 3.93 6.62 -8.57
N GLN A 87 4.50 7.80 -8.75
CA GLN A 87 3.75 8.97 -9.17
C GLN A 87 2.95 8.71 -10.46
N PRO A 88 1.69 9.18 -10.52
CA PRO A 88 0.99 10.03 -9.53
C PRO A 88 0.35 9.27 -8.36
N PHE A 89 0.51 7.94 -8.30
CA PHE A 89 -0.17 7.07 -7.34
C PHE A 89 0.65 6.81 -6.08
N VAL A 90 -0.05 6.39 -5.04
CA VAL A 90 0.53 5.75 -3.85
C VAL A 90 0.00 4.34 -3.78
N LEU A 91 0.92 3.38 -3.65
CA LEU A 91 0.58 1.99 -3.42
C LEU A 91 0.66 1.72 -1.93
N ALA A 92 -0.33 1.01 -1.39
CA ALA A 92 -0.35 0.56 -0.02
C ALA A 92 -0.68 -0.93 0.05
N LYS A 93 -0.15 -1.63 1.04
CA LYS A 93 -0.47 -3.03 1.34
C LYS A 93 -0.72 -3.12 2.83
N GLU A 94 -1.87 -3.66 3.21
CA GLU A 94 -2.18 -3.88 4.61
C GLU A 94 -1.14 -4.81 5.23
N VAL A 95 -0.73 -4.46 6.44
CA VAL A 95 0.22 -5.23 7.22
C VAL A 95 -0.50 -6.45 7.76
N THR A 96 0.11 -7.63 7.66
CA THR A 96 -0.50 -8.84 8.18
C THR A 96 -0.65 -8.77 9.71
N PRO A 97 -1.60 -9.50 10.33
CA PRO A 97 -1.75 -9.49 11.79
C PRO A 97 -0.46 -9.82 12.54
N GLN A 98 0.40 -10.69 11.98
CA GLN A 98 1.69 -11.03 12.57
C GLN A 98 2.69 -9.87 12.54
N GLU A 99 2.74 -9.11 11.45
CA GLU A 99 3.60 -7.93 11.32
C GLU A 99 3.06 -6.74 12.12
N ASP A 100 1.74 -6.61 12.23
CA ASP A 100 1.07 -5.57 13.01
C ASP A 100 1.42 -5.68 14.51
N LEU A 101 1.46 -6.90 15.06
CA LEU A 101 1.93 -7.12 16.43
C LEU A 101 3.39 -6.66 16.63
N ALA A 102 4.25 -6.87 15.63
CA ALA A 102 5.64 -6.42 15.70
C ALA A 102 5.73 -4.88 15.65
N PHE A 103 4.93 -4.23 14.81
CA PHE A 103 4.83 -2.77 14.76
C PHE A 103 4.33 -2.19 16.08
N GLN A 104 3.23 -2.72 16.63
CA GLN A 104 2.67 -2.24 17.89
C GLN A 104 3.66 -2.38 19.06
N GLN A 105 4.45 -3.44 19.10
CA GLN A 105 5.50 -3.60 20.12
C GLN A 105 6.64 -2.58 19.95
N ALA A 106 7.07 -2.30 18.71
CA ALA A 106 8.13 -1.32 18.46
C ALA A 106 7.74 0.10 18.92
N TYR A 107 6.46 0.48 18.80
CA TYR A 107 5.95 1.78 19.26
C TYR A 107 5.52 1.83 20.73
N THR A 108 5.60 0.71 21.47
CA THR A 108 5.19 0.64 22.90
C THR A 108 6.37 0.89 23.87
N ILE A 109 7.63 0.90 23.41
CA ILE A 109 8.82 0.93 24.30
C ILE A 109 9.11 2.33 24.91
N ASP A 110 8.46 3.39 24.45
CA ASP A 110 8.68 4.76 24.95
C ASP A 110 7.60 5.29 25.93
N ALA A 111 6.98 4.42 26.75
CA ALA A 111 5.99 4.81 27.77
C ALA A 111 6.39 4.43 29.21
#